data_AF-A0A3B3TNA9-F1
#
_entry.id   AF-A0A3B3TNA9-F1
#
_cell.length_a   1.000
_cell.length_b   1.000
_cell.length_c   1.000
_cell.angle_alpha   90.00
_cell.angle_beta   90.00
_cell.angle_gamma   90.00
#
_symmetry.space_group_name_H-M   'P 1'
#
loop_
_entity.id
_entity.type
_entity.pdbx_description
1 polymer ?
#
loop_
_entity_poly.entity_id
_entity_poly.type
_entity_poly.pdbx_seq_one_letter_code
_entity_poly.pdbx_strand_id
1 'polypeptide(L)'
;MSGTPGRATGDLCAVCSLPLRFWVNVIKNPQFVFDIHKSSITDACLSVVAQTFMDSCSTSEHRLGKDSPSNKLLYAKDIPNYKSWVERYYRDISKMPSISDQDMDAYLVEQSRLHGNEFNTLSALNELYFYINKYKEEVRLLFPSSAVLGFTAFPGKLQFGPHSMIVLSKKKDVEAFGLLPKLP
;
A
#
# COMPACT_ATOMS: atom_id res chain seq x y z
N MET A 1 -15.45 4.06 40.19
CA MET A 1 -15.36 4.70 38.87
C MET A 1 -14.38 3.89 38.04
N SER A 2 -14.87 2.82 37.42
CA SER A 2 -14.09 1.90 36.60
C SER A 2 -13.94 2.48 35.19
N GLY A 3 -12.74 2.95 34.84
CA GLY A 3 -12.40 3.33 33.48
C GLY A 3 -12.32 2.10 32.60
N THR A 4 -13.17 2.05 31.58
CA THR A 4 -13.17 1.00 30.56
C THR A 4 -11.96 1.13 29.63
N PRO A 5 -11.19 0.06 29.38
CA PRO A 5 -10.13 0.06 28.37
C PRO A 5 -10.76 -0.29 27.01
N GLY A 6 -11.28 0.72 26.31
CA GLY A 6 -12.01 0.50 25.07
C GLY A 6 -11.79 1.62 24.06
N ARG A 7 -10.58 1.73 23.49
CA ARG A 7 -10.36 2.51 22.26
C ARG A 7 -9.05 2.27 21.49
N ALA A 8 -8.07 1.56 22.06
CA ALA A 8 -6.72 1.48 21.48
C ALA A 8 -6.58 0.65 20.18
N THR A 9 -7.55 -0.21 19.83
CA THR A 9 -7.40 -1.15 18.70
C THR A 9 -7.66 -0.55 17.32
N GLY A 10 -8.50 0.49 17.20
CA GLY A 10 -8.74 1.19 15.93
C GLY A 10 -7.61 2.17 15.56
N ASP A 11 -7.10 2.91 16.55
CA ASP A 11 -6.07 3.93 16.36
C ASP A 11 -4.72 3.31 15.99
N LEU A 12 -4.39 2.13 16.52
CA LEU A 12 -3.13 1.44 16.22
C LEU A 12 -3.06 0.94 14.76
N CYS A 13 -4.17 0.55 14.15
CA CYS A 13 -4.21 0.08 12.74
C CYS A 13 -4.04 1.22 11.73
N ALA A 14 -4.65 2.38 12.00
CA ALA A 14 -4.49 3.58 11.18
C ALA A 14 -3.05 4.12 11.25
N VAL A 15 -2.46 4.13 12.44
CA VAL A 15 -1.07 4.56 12.68
C VAL A 15 -0.05 3.62 12.03
N CYS A 16 -0.30 2.31 12.01
CA CYS A 16 0.63 1.32 11.46
C CYS A 16 0.64 1.26 9.92
N SER A 17 -0.46 1.62 9.26
CA SER A 17 -0.59 1.46 7.81
C SER A 17 -0.12 2.69 7.04
N LEU A 18 -0.53 3.90 7.40
CA LEU A 18 -0.28 5.09 6.60
C LEU A 18 1.04 5.81 6.96
N PRO A 19 1.28 6.25 8.20
CA PRO A 19 2.57 6.84 8.60
C PRO A 19 3.78 5.94 8.35
N LEU A 20 3.72 4.68 8.79
CA LEU A 20 4.90 3.81 8.78
C LEU A 20 5.21 3.19 7.42
N ARG A 21 4.21 2.97 6.56
CA ARG A 21 4.45 2.37 5.23
C ARG A 21 4.56 3.39 4.12
N PHE A 22 3.69 4.39 4.10
CA PHE A 22 3.68 5.38 3.03
C PHE A 22 4.61 6.56 3.36
N TRP A 23 4.32 7.29 4.43
CA TRP A 23 5.00 8.56 4.70
C TRP A 23 6.48 8.40 5.05
N VAL A 24 6.83 7.45 5.91
CA VAL A 24 8.24 7.13 6.19
C VAL A 24 8.99 6.74 4.92
N ASN A 25 8.36 5.99 4.02
CA ASN A 25 8.98 5.59 2.77
C ASN A 25 9.24 6.78 1.85
N VAL A 26 8.28 7.70 1.70
CA VAL A 26 8.43 8.93 0.92
C VAL A 26 9.48 9.86 1.52
N ILE A 27 9.48 10.04 2.85
CA ILE A 27 10.48 10.89 3.55
C ILE A 27 11.90 10.35 3.34
N LYS A 28 12.09 9.03 3.45
CA LYS A 28 13.42 8.42 3.25
C LYS A 28 13.83 8.36 1.78
N ASN A 29 12.86 8.27 0.87
CA ASN A 29 13.08 8.08 -0.55
C ASN A 29 12.43 9.20 -1.38
N PRO A 30 12.88 10.46 -1.24
CA PRO A 30 12.32 11.58 -1.98
C PRO A 30 12.49 11.44 -3.50
N GLN A 31 13.45 10.62 -3.96
CA GLN A 31 13.62 10.29 -5.38
C GLN A 31 12.45 9.50 -5.99
N PHE A 32 11.52 8.97 -5.17
CA PHE A 32 10.28 8.36 -5.66
C PHE A 32 9.24 9.39 -6.09
N VAL A 33 9.38 10.65 -5.64
CA VAL A 33 8.45 11.73 -5.95
C VAL A 33 9.09 12.78 -6.85
N PHE A 34 10.39 13.01 -6.68
CA PHE A 34 11.13 14.04 -7.39
C PHE A 34 12.28 13.45 -8.18
N ASP A 35 12.59 14.03 -9.34
CA ASP A 35 13.78 13.69 -10.12
C ASP A 35 15.03 14.31 -9.47
N ILE A 36 15.56 13.64 -8.45
CA ILE A 36 16.70 14.09 -7.68
C ILE A 36 17.69 12.96 -7.41
N HIS A 37 18.98 13.30 -7.37
CA HIS A 37 20.02 12.39 -6.91
C HIS A 37 20.23 12.52 -5.40
N LYS A 38 19.87 11.48 -4.64
CA LYS A 38 20.06 11.45 -3.18
C LYS A 38 21.49 11.04 -2.82
N SER A 39 22.23 11.94 -2.16
CA SER A 39 23.56 11.62 -1.60
C SER A 39 23.45 10.72 -0.36
N SER A 40 24.52 10.01 -0.02
CA SER A 40 24.59 9.17 1.20
C SER A 40 24.42 9.99 2.49
N ILE A 41 24.91 11.23 2.50
CA ILE A 41 24.75 12.15 3.64
C ILE A 41 23.28 12.53 3.79
N THR A 42 22.63 12.92 2.70
CA THR A 42 21.20 13.26 2.69
C THR A 42 20.35 12.07 3.15
N ASP A 43 20.68 10.85 2.73
CA ASP A 43 20.01 9.63 3.18
C ASP A 43 20.10 9.41 4.69
N ALA A 44 21.29 9.61 5.27
CA ALA A 44 21.49 9.51 6.71
C ALA A 44 20.68 10.56 7.48
N CYS A 45 20.66 11.81 7.00
CA CYS A 45 19.86 12.88 7.59
C CYS A 45 18.35 12.57 7.52
N LEU A 46 17.86 12.12 6.36
CA LEU A 46 16.45 11.77 6.18
C LEU A 46 16.03 10.57 7.02
N SER A 47 16.94 9.62 7.26
CA SER A 47 16.69 8.49 8.16
C SER A 47 16.47 8.94 9.61
N VAL A 48 17.19 9.96 10.07
CA VAL A 48 16.96 10.56 11.39
C VAL A 48 15.58 11.22 11.45
N VAL A 49 15.22 12.01 10.45
CA VAL A 49 13.89 12.66 10.38
C VAL A 49 12.76 11.63 10.33
N ALA A 50 12.91 10.59 9.52
CA ALA A 50 11.96 9.50 9.44
C ALA A 50 11.79 8.78 10.78
N GLN A 51 12.88 8.53 11.51
CA GLN A 51 12.81 7.94 12.85
C GLN A 51 12.05 8.85 13.83
N THR A 52 12.33 10.16 13.83
CA THR A 52 11.59 11.13 14.65
C THR A 52 10.10 11.15 14.30
N PHE A 53 9.76 11.08 13.02
CA PHE A 53 8.37 10.99 12.56
C PHE A 53 7.68 9.70 13.05
N MET A 54 8.35 8.56 12.96
CA MET A 54 7.85 7.29 13.51
C MET A 54 7.65 7.37 15.02
N ASP A 55 8.62 7.91 15.76
CA ASP A 55 8.55 8.06 17.21
C ASP A 55 7.38 8.98 17.63
N SER A 56 7.07 9.99 16.80
CA SER A 56 5.92 10.89 16.98
C SER A 56 4.57 10.19 16.76
N CYS A 57 4.55 9.13 15.97
CA CYS A 57 3.35 8.32 15.74
C CYS A 57 3.18 7.19 16.78
N SER A 58 4.21 6.92 17.59
CA SER A 58 4.16 5.83 18.58
C SER A 58 3.32 6.21 19.81
N THR A 59 2.53 5.26 20.31
CA THR A 59 1.82 5.37 21.59
C THR A 59 2.72 5.06 22.81
N SER A 60 3.92 4.54 22.60
CA SER A 60 4.85 4.21 23.70
C SER A 60 5.52 5.44 24.30
N GLU A 61 5.65 5.46 25.63
CA GLU A 61 6.39 6.52 26.32
C GLU A 61 7.88 6.52 25.94
N HIS A 62 8.41 7.72 25.74
CA HIS A 62 9.78 7.94 25.32
C HIS A 62 10.72 7.91 26.53
N ARG A 63 11.18 6.72 26.94
CA ARG A 63 12.17 6.57 28.01
C ARG A 63 13.57 6.84 27.47
N LEU A 64 14.06 8.06 27.68
CA LEU A 64 15.43 8.44 27.35
C LEU A 64 16.37 8.13 28.51
N GLY A 65 17.52 7.55 28.17
CA GLY A 65 18.60 7.21 29.09
C GLY A 65 19.96 7.50 28.46
N LYS A 66 21.03 7.28 29.22
CA LYS A 66 22.41 7.54 28.78
C LYS A 66 22.83 6.72 27.55
N ASP A 67 22.17 5.59 27.31
CA ASP A 67 22.40 4.70 26.16
C ASP A 67 21.44 4.99 24.98
N SER A 68 20.65 6.07 25.05
CA SER A 68 19.77 6.45 23.95
C SER A 68 20.59 6.98 22.77
N PRO A 69 20.30 6.53 21.54
CA PRO A 69 21.06 6.94 20.37
C PRO A 69 20.90 8.46 20.14
N SER A 70 21.99 9.12 19.72
CA SER A 70 22.08 10.59 19.69
C SER A 70 20.95 11.26 18.90
N ASN A 71 20.48 10.62 17.82
CA ASN A 71 19.38 11.12 17.02
C ASN A 71 18.04 11.22 17.77
N LYS A 72 17.81 10.36 18.77
CA LYS A 72 16.63 10.44 19.65
C LYS A 72 16.72 11.59 20.65
N LEU A 73 17.94 11.92 21.10
CA LEU A 73 18.16 13.05 22.00
C LEU A 73 17.92 14.41 21.30
N LEU A 74 18.19 14.49 19.99
CA LEU A 74 18.00 15.73 19.21
C LEU A 74 16.56 16.24 19.26
N TYR A 75 15.58 15.34 19.14
CA TYR A 75 14.16 15.69 19.05
C TYR A 75 13.35 15.34 20.29
N ALA A 76 13.99 14.82 21.33
CA ALA A 76 13.40 14.39 22.59
C ALA A 76 12.33 15.34 23.16
N LYS A 77 12.62 16.65 23.11
CA LYS A 77 11.76 17.69 23.67
C LYS A 77 10.55 18.00 22.80
N ASP A 78 10.64 17.76 21.50
CA ASP A 78 9.60 18.09 20.53
C ASP A 78 8.63 16.91 20.29
N ILE A 79 9.09 15.67 20.49
CA ILE A 79 8.28 14.45 20.33
C ILE A 79 6.93 14.52 21.06
N PRO A 80 6.82 14.96 22.33
CA PRO A 80 5.53 15.07 23.01
C PRO A 80 4.54 16.00 22.29
N ASN A 81 5.03 17.12 21.74
CA ASN A 81 4.20 18.04 20.98
C ASN A 81 3.73 17.39 19.67
N TYR A 82 4.62 16.72 18.95
CA TYR A 82 4.27 16.02 17.71
C TYR A 82 3.24 14.91 17.94
N LYS A 83 3.36 14.14 19.03
CA LYS A 83 2.34 13.16 19.43
C LYS A 83 0.98 13.80 19.61
N SER A 84 0.91 14.96 20.29
CA SER A 84 -0.36 15.68 20.46
C SER A 84 -0.99 16.12 19.14
N TRP A 85 -0.17 16.46 18.13
CA TRP A 85 -0.63 16.82 16.79
C TRP A 85 -1.14 15.60 16.03
N VAL A 86 -0.46 14.46 16.13
CA VAL A 86 -0.87 13.19 15.53
C VAL A 86 -2.22 12.73 16.12
N GLU A 87 -2.36 12.77 17.45
CA GLU A 87 -3.61 12.45 18.13
C GLU A 87 -4.75 13.38 17.69
N ARG A 88 -4.48 14.68 17.56
CA ARG A 88 -5.45 15.65 17.04
C ARG A 88 -5.83 15.35 15.60
N TYR A 89 -4.86 15.03 14.75
CA TYR A 89 -5.09 14.72 13.33
C TYR A 89 -6.05 13.55 13.17
N TYR A 90 -5.81 12.42 13.83
CA TYR A 90 -6.71 11.26 13.74
C TYR A 90 -8.07 11.53 14.38
N ARG A 91 -8.11 12.27 15.49
CA ARG A 91 -9.38 12.70 16.11
C ARG A 91 -10.20 13.56 15.16
N ASP A 92 -9.58 14.50 14.46
CA ASP A 92 -10.29 15.42 13.58
C ASP A 92 -10.78 14.67 12.32
N ILE A 93 -10.00 13.70 11.78
CA ILE A 93 -10.47 12.78 10.72
C ILE A 93 -11.67 11.96 11.18
N SER A 94 -11.64 11.41 12.40
CA SER A 94 -12.75 10.58 12.92
C SER A 94 -14.08 11.34 13.05
N LYS A 95 -14.02 12.67 13.08
CA LYS A 95 -15.19 13.57 13.15
C LYS A 95 -15.66 14.04 11.79
N MET A 96 -14.91 13.78 10.72
CA MET A 96 -15.34 14.15 9.37
C MET A 96 -16.56 13.33 8.96
N PRO A 97 -17.43 13.87 8.09
CA PRO A 97 -18.52 13.10 7.52
C PRO A 97 -18.01 11.83 6.83
N SER A 98 -18.73 10.73 6.98
CA SER A 98 -18.43 9.50 6.25
C SER A 98 -18.57 9.74 4.74
N ILE A 99 -17.60 9.23 3.98
CA ILE A 99 -17.67 9.25 2.52
C ILE A 99 -18.69 8.20 2.08
N SER A 100 -19.58 8.55 1.15
CA SER A 100 -20.55 7.59 0.61
C SER A 100 -19.87 6.60 -0.34
N ASP A 101 -20.41 5.39 -0.44
CA ASP A 101 -19.89 4.38 -1.38
C ASP A 101 -19.93 4.89 -2.83
N GLN A 102 -20.97 5.66 -3.18
CA GLN A 102 -21.10 6.27 -4.51
C GLN A 102 -19.97 7.26 -4.81
N ASP A 103 -19.62 8.13 -3.86
CA ASP A 103 -18.52 9.08 -4.04
C ASP A 103 -17.16 8.38 -4.10
N MET A 104 -16.98 7.33 -3.29
CA MET A 104 -15.78 6.51 -3.29
C MET A 104 -15.61 5.78 -4.63
N ASP A 105 -16.67 5.16 -5.14
CA ASP A 105 -16.67 4.49 -6.44
C ASP A 105 -16.38 5.46 -7.59
N ALA A 106 -17.05 6.63 -7.57
CA ALA A 106 -16.80 7.67 -8.56
C ALA A 106 -15.34 8.14 -8.55
N TYR A 107 -14.76 8.33 -7.36
CA TYR A 107 -13.35 8.67 -7.21
C TYR A 107 -12.43 7.59 -7.77
N LEU A 108 -12.66 6.32 -7.42
CA LEU A 108 -11.83 5.20 -7.88
C LEU A 108 -11.93 4.98 -9.40
N VAL A 109 -13.12 5.15 -9.99
CA VAL A 109 -13.33 5.08 -11.44
C VAL A 109 -12.52 6.17 -12.14
N GLU A 110 -12.55 7.39 -11.62
CA GLU A 110 -11.79 8.50 -12.20
C GLU A 110 -10.28 8.28 -12.09
N GLN A 111 -9.78 7.81 -10.94
CA GLN A 111 -8.36 7.46 -10.79
C GLN A 111 -7.95 6.35 -11.76
N SER A 112 -8.76 5.30 -11.92
CA SER A 112 -8.53 4.22 -12.89
C SER A 112 -8.46 4.76 -14.32
N ARG A 113 -9.34 5.71 -14.67
CA ARG A 113 -9.35 6.36 -15.99
C ARG A 113 -8.10 7.19 -16.23
N LEU A 114 -7.65 7.97 -15.24
CA LEU A 114 -6.47 8.83 -15.34
C LEU A 114 -5.19 8.03 -15.58
N HIS A 115 -5.06 6.89 -14.89
CA HIS A 115 -3.83 6.08 -14.91
C HIS A 115 -3.92 4.82 -15.78
N GLY A 116 -5.03 4.62 -16.53
CA GLY A 116 -5.31 3.38 -17.25
C GLY A 116 -4.31 3.00 -18.34
N ASN A 117 -3.48 3.95 -18.81
CA ASN A 117 -2.46 3.73 -19.84
C ASN A 117 -1.02 3.90 -19.32
N GLU A 118 -0.83 4.15 -18.02
CA GLU A 118 0.51 4.40 -17.46
C GLU A 118 1.32 3.12 -17.25
N PHE A 119 0.65 1.97 -17.13
CA PHE A 119 1.28 0.69 -16.77
C PHE A 119 1.04 -0.38 -17.84
N ASN A 120 2.05 -1.20 -18.10
CA ASN A 120 1.92 -2.36 -18.99
C ASN A 120 1.33 -3.55 -18.23
N THR A 121 0.03 -3.75 -18.39
CA THR A 121 -0.71 -4.85 -17.74
C THR A 121 -0.17 -6.22 -18.16
N LEU A 122 0.25 -6.41 -19.42
CA LEU A 122 0.74 -7.69 -19.91
C LEU A 122 2.06 -8.09 -19.23
N SER A 123 2.98 -7.14 -19.06
CA SER A 123 4.23 -7.37 -18.32
C SER A 123 3.96 -7.74 -16.86
N ALA A 124 3.07 -7.03 -16.17
CA ALA A 124 2.70 -7.35 -14.80
C ALA A 124 2.06 -8.74 -14.69
N LEU A 125 1.19 -9.12 -15.63
CA LEU A 125 0.56 -10.44 -15.68
C LEU A 125 1.57 -11.57 -15.89
N ASN A 126 2.58 -11.36 -16.75
CA ASN A 126 3.64 -12.36 -16.96
C ASN A 126 4.42 -12.64 -15.68
N GLU A 127 4.80 -11.60 -14.94
CA GLU A 127 5.47 -11.75 -13.64
C GLU A 127 4.58 -12.45 -12.61
N LEU A 128 3.29 -12.09 -12.54
CA LEU A 128 2.35 -12.77 -11.65
C LEU A 128 2.17 -14.25 -12.01
N TYR A 129 2.12 -14.58 -13.29
CA TYR A 129 2.00 -15.94 -13.77
C TYR A 129 3.19 -16.82 -13.38
N PHE A 130 4.40 -16.26 -13.32
CA PHE A 130 5.57 -16.96 -12.79
C PHE A 130 5.34 -17.44 -11.36
N TYR A 131 4.81 -16.59 -10.47
CA TYR A 131 4.51 -16.97 -9.08
C TYR A 131 3.38 -18.01 -8.98
N ILE A 132 2.33 -17.87 -9.78
CA ILE A 132 1.21 -18.84 -9.80
C ILE A 132 1.70 -20.25 -10.15
N ASN A 133 2.58 -20.37 -11.15
CA ASN A 133 3.14 -21.67 -11.52
C ASN A 133 4.09 -22.22 -10.45
N LYS A 134 4.90 -21.34 -9.85
CA LYS A 134 5.86 -21.73 -8.81
C LYS A 134 5.19 -22.33 -7.59
N TYR A 135 4.04 -21.80 -7.18
CA TYR A 135 3.30 -22.21 -5.98
C TYR A 135 1.98 -22.93 -6.28
N LYS A 136 1.89 -23.57 -7.46
CA LYS A 136 0.64 -24.13 -7.99
C LYS A 136 0.00 -25.14 -7.03
N GLU A 137 0.81 -25.99 -6.40
CA GLU A 137 0.29 -27.02 -5.49
C GLU A 137 -0.15 -26.42 -4.14
N GLU A 138 0.59 -25.46 -3.57
CA GLU A 138 0.13 -24.80 -2.34
C GLU A 138 -1.16 -24.00 -2.57
N VAL A 139 -1.26 -23.29 -3.70
CA VAL A 139 -2.49 -22.57 -4.07
C VAL A 139 -3.66 -23.54 -4.24
N ARG A 140 -3.44 -24.70 -4.88
CA ARG A 140 -4.47 -25.73 -5.03
C ARG A 140 -4.94 -26.30 -3.69
N LEU A 141 -4.04 -26.46 -2.73
CA LEU A 141 -4.36 -26.96 -1.39
C LEU A 141 -5.11 -25.93 -0.53
N LEU A 142 -4.87 -24.63 -0.73
CA LEU A 142 -5.58 -23.54 -0.05
C LEU A 142 -7.02 -23.36 -0.55
N PHE A 143 -7.33 -23.78 -1.78
CA PHE A 143 -8.67 -23.72 -2.37
C PHE A 143 -9.23 -25.12 -2.70
N PRO A 144 -9.58 -25.95 -1.70
CA PRO A 144 -10.13 -27.28 -1.94
C PRO A 144 -11.55 -27.19 -2.53
N SER A 145 -11.64 -27.30 -3.85
CA SER A 145 -12.79 -27.70 -4.68
C SER A 145 -14.12 -26.92 -4.64
N SER A 146 -14.36 -25.94 -3.75
CA SER A 146 -15.59 -25.10 -3.80
C SER A 146 -15.34 -23.65 -4.23
N ALA A 147 -14.13 -23.12 -4.02
CA ALA A 147 -13.72 -21.80 -4.50
C ALA A 147 -13.09 -21.82 -5.91
N VAL A 148 -12.70 -22.99 -6.40
CA VAL A 148 -12.19 -23.19 -7.78
C VAL A 148 -13.30 -22.93 -8.81
N LEU A 149 -14.57 -22.95 -8.40
CA LEU A 149 -15.69 -22.63 -9.29
C LEU A 149 -15.65 -21.19 -9.83
N GLY A 150 -14.97 -20.25 -9.17
CA GLY A 150 -14.72 -18.90 -9.70
C GLY A 150 -13.60 -18.84 -10.75
N PHE A 151 -12.66 -19.77 -10.72
CA PHE A 151 -11.65 -19.95 -11.78
C PHE A 151 -12.17 -20.81 -12.94
N THR A 152 -13.13 -21.71 -12.70
CA THR A 152 -13.84 -22.44 -13.76
C THR A 152 -15.03 -21.66 -14.33
N ALA A 153 -15.43 -20.53 -13.72
CA ALA A 153 -16.42 -19.60 -14.28
C ALA A 153 -15.90 -18.81 -15.50
N PHE A 154 -14.61 -18.95 -15.84
CA PHE A 154 -14.11 -18.71 -17.19
C PHE A 154 -13.87 -20.06 -17.91
N PRO A 155 -14.93 -20.76 -18.35
CA PRO A 155 -14.75 -21.96 -19.16
C PRO A 155 -14.17 -21.52 -20.51
N GLY A 156 -12.85 -21.66 -20.66
CA GLY A 156 -12.14 -21.46 -21.93
C GLY A 156 -10.90 -20.57 -21.92
N LYS A 157 -10.41 -20.04 -20.77
CA LYS A 157 -9.25 -19.11 -20.78
C LYS A 157 -7.99 -19.53 -20.02
N LEU A 158 -8.00 -20.59 -19.21
CA LEU A 158 -6.78 -21.15 -18.60
C LEU A 158 -6.84 -22.68 -18.62
N GLN A 159 -6.05 -23.31 -19.48
CA GLN A 159 -5.94 -24.77 -19.56
C GLN A 159 -4.48 -25.17 -19.34
N PHE A 160 -4.17 -25.76 -18.19
CA PHE A 160 -2.82 -26.23 -17.85
C PHE A 160 -2.56 -27.60 -18.51
N GLY A 161 -1.97 -27.59 -19.71
CA GLY A 161 -1.47 -28.79 -20.39
C GLY A 161 -0.04 -29.18 -19.94
N PRO A 162 0.38 -30.43 -20.13
CA PRO A 162 1.65 -30.98 -19.62
C PRO A 162 2.90 -30.44 -20.33
N HIS A 163 2.76 -29.83 -21.51
CA HIS A 163 3.85 -29.18 -22.22
C HIS A 163 3.30 -27.91 -22.90
N SER A 164 3.75 -26.74 -22.41
CA SER A 164 3.48 -25.42 -22.99
C SER A 164 2.03 -24.92 -22.88
N MET A 165 1.77 -23.93 -22.02
CA MET A 165 0.48 -23.23 -22.03
C MET A 165 0.50 -22.14 -23.11
N ILE A 166 -0.45 -22.23 -24.03
CA ILE A 166 -0.70 -21.21 -25.06
C ILE A 166 -1.44 -20.05 -24.37
N VAL A 167 -0.79 -18.89 -24.26
CA VAL A 167 -1.50 -17.62 -24.02
C VAL A 167 -2.21 -17.26 -25.32
N LEU A 168 -3.43 -17.80 -25.52
CA LEU A 168 -4.33 -17.25 -26.54
C LEU A 168 -4.87 -15.93 -25.99
N SER A 169 -4.07 -14.88 -26.15
CA SER A 169 -4.59 -13.53 -26.28
C SER A 169 -5.52 -13.54 -27.49
N LYS A 170 -6.82 -13.77 -27.25
CA LYS A 170 -7.82 -13.44 -28.28
C LYS A 170 -7.72 -11.93 -28.44
N LYS A 171 -7.14 -11.54 -29.57
CA LYS A 171 -7.08 -10.19 -30.16
C LYS A 171 -8.41 -9.39 -30.09
N LYS A 172 -9.53 -10.05 -29.77
CA LYS A 172 -10.87 -9.45 -29.60
C LYS A 172 -11.19 -8.91 -28.20
N ASP A 173 -10.48 -9.30 -27.15
CA ASP A 173 -10.77 -8.77 -25.79
C ASP A 173 -9.98 -7.49 -25.48
N VAL A 174 -8.94 -7.18 -26.26
CA VAL A 174 -8.24 -5.89 -26.21
C VAL A 174 -9.13 -4.77 -26.81
N GLU A 175 -10.00 -5.09 -27.76
CA GLU A 175 -10.95 -4.12 -28.35
C GLU A 175 -12.12 -3.76 -27.41
N ALA A 176 -12.38 -4.56 -26.37
CA ALA A 176 -13.42 -4.30 -25.38
C ALA A 176 -12.99 -3.29 -24.29
N PHE A 177 -11.68 -3.08 -24.12
CA PHE A 177 -11.10 -2.07 -23.23
C PHE A 177 -10.77 -0.77 -23.99
N GLY A 178 -11.73 -0.22 -24.73
CA GLY A 178 -11.84 1.19 -25.18
C GLY A 178 -10.60 2.09 -25.36
N LEU A 179 -9.43 1.58 -25.77
CA LEU A 179 -8.16 2.32 -25.74
C LEU A 179 -7.36 2.19 -27.05
N LEU A 180 -8.05 2.29 -28.18
CA LEU A 180 -7.38 2.64 -29.44
C LEU A 180 -8.19 3.74 -30.15
N PRO A 181 -7.64 4.96 -30.32
CA PRO A 181 -8.22 5.90 -31.25
C PRO A 181 -8.11 5.30 -32.65
N LYS A 182 -9.26 5.18 -33.34
CA LYS A 182 -9.30 4.81 -34.76
C LYS A 182 -8.58 5.91 -35.54
N LEU A 183 -7.34 5.67 -35.91
CA LEU A 183 -6.68 6.42 -36.97
C LEU A 183 -7.19 5.92 -38.34
N PRO A 184 -7.25 6.82 -39.34
CA PRO A 184 -8.10 6.73 -40.52
C PRO A 184 -7.82 5.55 -41.45
#